data_AF-A0A1W6MUA4-F1
#
_entry.id   AF-A0A1W6MUA4-F1
#
_cell.length_a   1.000
_cell.length_b   1.000
_cell.length_c   1.000
_cell.angle_alpha   90.00
_cell.angle_beta   90.00
_cell.angle_gamma   90.00
#
_symmetry.space_group_name_H-M   'P 1'
#
loop_
_entity.id
_entity.type
_entity.pdbx_description
1 polymer ?
#
loop_
_entity_poly.entity_id
_entity_poly.type
_entity_poly.pdbx_seq_one_letter_code
_entity_poly.pdbx_strand_id
1 'polypeptide(L)'
;MTGLGVTFVPTQTGNVLITVTGEGRSNTAGNGFGVELLYGSGKIPGNGAELAGTSTTSINVRNLSANTQIPFTLNYWLSGLSVGKSYWLDLGQRAMTAGKINLYDLGITVIEM
;
A
#
# COMPACT_ATOMS: atom_id res chain seq x y z
N MET A 1 3.36 8.54 -1.55
CA MET A 1 1.98 8.02 -1.50
C MET A 1 1.49 7.73 -2.91
N THR A 2 0.77 6.63 -3.09
CA THR A 2 0.17 6.27 -4.39
C THR A 2 -1.13 7.00 -4.66
N GLY A 3 -1.80 7.54 -3.64
CA GLY A 3 -3.01 8.32 -3.78
C GLY A 3 -4.22 7.49 -4.16
N LEU A 4 -4.38 6.32 -3.55
CA LEU A 4 -5.45 5.37 -3.89
C LEU A 4 -6.85 5.87 -3.56
N GLY A 5 -6.98 6.74 -2.56
CA GLY A 5 -8.29 7.29 -2.17
C GLY A 5 -9.24 6.28 -1.52
N VAL A 6 -8.77 5.10 -1.15
CA VAL A 6 -9.60 4.08 -0.50
C VAL A 6 -9.86 4.48 0.95
N THR A 7 -11.14 4.50 1.34
CA THR A 7 -11.57 4.75 2.72
C THR A 7 -12.48 3.65 3.21
N PHE A 8 -12.43 3.39 4.52
CA PHE A 8 -13.31 2.46 5.20
C PHE A 8 -13.69 2.99 6.59
N VAL A 9 -14.78 2.47 7.14
CA VAL A 9 -15.27 2.80 8.48
C VAL A 9 -15.56 1.48 9.18
N PRO A 10 -14.79 1.07 10.21
CA PRO A 10 -15.16 -0.06 11.05
C PRO A 10 -16.47 0.24 11.77
N THR A 11 -17.43 -0.68 11.74
CA THR A 11 -18.79 -0.49 12.27
C THR A 11 -19.08 -1.34 13.49
N GLN A 12 -18.27 -2.36 13.77
CA GLN A 12 -18.57 -3.36 14.80
C GLN A 12 -17.38 -3.65 15.70
N THR A 13 -16.21 -4.02 15.14
CA THR A 13 -15.10 -4.59 15.94
C THR A 13 -13.87 -3.71 15.98
N GLY A 14 -13.66 -2.86 14.97
CA GLY A 14 -12.40 -2.13 14.83
C GLY A 14 -11.23 -3.01 14.40
N ASN A 15 -11.51 -4.24 13.98
CA ASN A 15 -10.52 -5.18 13.46
C ASN A 15 -10.81 -5.46 11.98
N VAL A 16 -9.81 -5.28 11.13
CA VAL A 16 -9.95 -5.46 9.69
C VAL A 16 -8.81 -6.31 9.13
N LEU A 17 -9.16 -7.25 8.26
CA LEU A 17 -8.22 -7.92 7.37
C LEU A 17 -8.13 -7.10 6.07
N ILE A 18 -6.91 -6.70 5.74
CA ILE A 18 -6.60 -5.94 4.52
C ILE A 18 -5.76 -6.81 3.62
N THR A 19 -6.21 -6.96 2.37
CA THR A 19 -5.45 -7.59 1.29
C THR A 19 -5.28 -6.59 0.17
N VAL A 20 -4.04 -6.39 -0.27
CA VAL A 20 -3.71 -5.60 -1.45
C VAL A 20 -2.93 -6.46 -2.42
N THR A 21 -3.38 -6.51 -3.67
CA THR A 21 -2.71 -7.18 -4.78
C THR A 21 -2.34 -6.18 -5.85
N GLY A 22 -1.34 -6.50 -6.66
CA GLY A 22 -1.13 -5.83 -7.94
C GLY A 22 0.26 -6.14 -8.47
N GLU A 23 0.76 -5.29 -9.34
CA GLU A 23 2.08 -5.45 -9.94
C GLU A 23 2.95 -4.23 -9.68
N GLY A 24 4.24 -4.47 -9.45
CA GLY A 24 5.23 -3.42 -9.32
C GLY A 24 6.29 -3.52 -10.40
N ARG A 25 6.80 -2.36 -10.80
CA ARG A 25 7.85 -2.23 -11.82
C ARG A 25 8.86 -1.18 -11.41
N SER A 26 10.14 -1.53 -11.49
CA SER A 26 11.23 -0.56 -11.50
C SER A 26 11.71 -0.33 -12.93
N ASN A 27 12.03 0.92 -13.28
CA ASN A 27 12.63 1.23 -14.58
C ASN A 27 14.14 0.98 -14.65
N THR A 28 14.78 0.53 -13.56
CA THR A 28 16.23 0.28 -13.51
C THR A 28 16.50 -1.21 -13.32
N ALA A 29 17.38 -1.78 -14.15
CA ALA A 29 17.81 -3.18 -14.04
C ALA A 29 18.62 -3.42 -12.76
N GLY A 30 18.55 -4.65 -12.23
CA GLY A 30 19.21 -5.06 -10.97
C GLY A 30 18.72 -4.33 -9.71
N ASN A 31 17.75 -3.44 -9.84
CA ASN A 31 17.15 -2.73 -8.73
C ASN A 31 15.87 -3.45 -8.30
N GLY A 32 15.12 -2.82 -7.41
CA GLY A 32 13.87 -3.37 -6.92
C GLY A 32 12.93 -2.27 -6.51
N PHE A 33 11.72 -2.67 -6.15
CA PHE A 33 10.73 -1.80 -5.56
C PHE A 33 10.34 -2.28 -4.17
N GLY A 34 10.06 -1.33 -3.29
CA GLY A 34 9.39 -1.57 -2.03
C GLY A 34 7.96 -1.05 -2.10
N VAL A 35 7.02 -1.82 -1.55
CA VAL A 35 5.64 -1.40 -1.34
C VAL A 35 5.31 -1.55 0.14
N GLU A 36 4.66 -0.54 0.70
CA GLU A 36 4.29 -0.48 2.10
C GLU A 36 2.83 -0.08 2.22
N LEU A 37 2.07 -0.77 3.08
CA LEU A 37 0.68 -0.45 3.37
C LEU A 37 0.62 0.56 4.51
N LEU A 38 -0.02 1.70 4.25
CA LEU A 38 -0.22 2.76 5.24
C LEU A 38 -1.71 3.02 5.44
N TYR A 39 -2.06 3.38 6.66
CA TYR A 39 -3.41 3.83 6.99
C TYR A 39 -3.39 5.08 7.86
N GLY A 40 -4.50 5.79 7.91
CA GLY A 40 -4.64 6.93 8.80
C GLY A 40 -6.05 7.46 8.81
N SER A 41 -6.25 8.60 9.48
CA SER A 41 -7.53 9.31 9.49
C SER A 41 -7.36 10.75 9.01
N GLY A 42 -8.45 11.40 8.63
CA GLY A 42 -8.42 12.78 8.15
C GLY A 42 -8.13 12.87 6.65
N LYS A 43 -7.29 13.83 6.24
CA LYS A 43 -7.05 14.11 4.82
C LYS A 43 -6.39 12.91 4.13
N ILE A 44 -7.03 12.46 3.06
CA ILE A 44 -6.54 11.39 2.20
C ILE A 44 -5.31 11.92 1.42
N PRO A 45 -4.20 11.16 1.40
CA PRO A 45 -3.02 11.50 0.62
C PRO A 45 -3.28 11.46 -0.89
N GLY A 46 -2.69 12.40 -1.64
CA GLY A 46 -2.71 12.40 -3.10
C GLY A 46 -1.54 11.62 -3.70
N ASN A 47 -1.63 11.32 -5.00
CA ASN A 47 -0.52 10.68 -5.72
C ASN A 47 0.74 11.57 -5.68
N GLY A 48 1.87 10.97 -5.33
CA GLY A 48 3.15 11.68 -5.21
C GLY A 48 3.32 12.48 -3.91
N ALA A 49 2.34 12.49 -3.01
CA ALA A 49 2.52 13.09 -1.68
C ALA A 49 3.59 12.37 -0.86
N GLU A 50 4.20 13.07 0.10
CA GLU A 50 5.11 12.47 1.10
C GLU A 50 4.41 11.37 1.90
N LEU A 51 5.18 10.40 2.40
CA LEU A 51 4.63 9.33 3.24
C LEU A 51 3.95 9.92 4.47
N ALA A 52 2.73 9.47 4.74
CA ALA A 52 1.92 9.93 5.85
C ALA A 52 1.18 8.75 6.50
N GLY A 53 0.63 8.97 7.69
CA GLY A 53 -0.10 7.97 8.46
C GLY A 53 0.80 6.93 9.13
N THR A 54 0.19 5.81 9.48
CA THR A 54 0.83 4.70 10.19
C THR A 54 1.17 3.58 9.22
N SER A 55 2.45 3.20 9.19
CA SER A 55 2.91 2.03 8.46
C SER A 55 2.49 0.73 9.15
N THR A 56 2.16 -0.29 8.37
CA THR A 56 1.74 -1.61 8.86
C THR A 56 2.66 -2.73 8.42
N THR A 57 2.70 -3.02 7.12
CA THR A 57 3.50 -4.08 6.51
C THR A 57 4.13 -3.59 5.22
N SER A 58 5.25 -4.19 4.85
CA SER A 58 5.92 -3.89 3.59
C SER A 58 6.59 -5.10 2.98
N ILE A 59 6.82 -5.02 1.67
CA ILE A 59 7.62 -5.96 0.90
C ILE A 59 8.71 -5.21 0.17
N ASN A 60 9.78 -5.93 -0.19
CA ASN A 60 10.76 -5.47 -1.15
C ASN A 60 10.97 -6.57 -2.19
N VAL A 61 10.91 -6.20 -3.46
CA VAL A 61 11.00 -7.11 -4.59
C VAL A 61 12.14 -6.66 -5.48
N ARG A 62 13.07 -7.56 -5.81
CA ARG A 62 14.15 -7.29 -6.76
C ARG A 62 13.73 -7.66 -8.18
N ASN A 63 14.08 -6.82 -9.14
CA ASN A 63 13.96 -7.07 -10.57
C ASN A 63 15.36 -7.15 -11.21
N LEU A 64 15.66 -8.27 -11.87
CA LEU A 64 16.93 -8.43 -12.58
C LEU A 64 16.99 -7.54 -13.83
N SER A 65 15.89 -7.48 -14.58
CA SER A 65 15.76 -6.67 -15.79
C SER A 65 14.95 -5.40 -15.51
N ALA A 66 15.28 -4.32 -16.23
CA ALA A 66 14.48 -3.10 -16.18
C ALA A 66 13.06 -3.36 -16.71
N ASN A 67 12.08 -2.68 -16.14
CA ASN A 67 10.69 -2.70 -16.57
C ASN A 67 9.97 -4.07 -16.47
N THR A 68 10.54 -5.06 -15.79
CA THR A 68 9.81 -6.29 -15.46
C THR A 68 8.67 -5.97 -14.48
N GLN A 69 7.45 -6.29 -14.86
CA GLN A 69 6.29 -6.29 -13.96
C GLN A 69 6.34 -7.55 -13.09
N ILE A 70 6.28 -7.36 -11.78
CA ILE A 70 6.32 -8.46 -10.81
C ILE A 70 5.07 -8.35 -9.93
N PRO A 71 4.22 -9.38 -9.88
CA PRO A 71 3.04 -9.37 -9.03
C PRO A 71 3.43 -9.43 -7.55
N PHE A 72 2.59 -8.82 -6.72
CA PHE A 72 2.75 -8.84 -5.28
C PHE A 72 1.41 -8.89 -4.55
N THR A 73 1.48 -9.35 -3.30
CA THR A 73 0.36 -9.30 -2.36
C THR A 73 0.85 -8.84 -0.99
N LEU A 74 0.12 -7.91 -0.37
CA LEU A 74 0.22 -7.55 1.04
C LEU A 74 -1.03 -8.06 1.75
N ASN A 75 -0.84 -8.79 2.85
CA ASN A 75 -1.92 -9.19 3.76
C ASN A 75 -1.59 -8.68 5.14
N TYR A 76 -2.54 -8.00 5.79
CA TYR A 76 -2.34 -7.46 7.12
C TYR A 76 -3.61 -7.47 7.94
N TRP A 77 -3.50 -7.96 9.17
CA TRP A 77 -4.53 -7.86 10.20
C TRP A 77 -4.31 -6.57 11.00
N LEU A 78 -5.20 -5.60 10.81
CA LEU A 78 -5.17 -4.32 11.52
C LEU A 78 -6.23 -4.31 12.61
N SER A 79 -5.81 -4.20 13.86
CA SER A 79 -6.69 -4.19 15.03
C SER A 79 -6.64 -2.87 15.80
N GLY A 80 -7.61 -2.68 16.69
CA GLY A 80 -7.64 -1.53 17.61
C GLY A 80 -8.07 -0.21 16.96
N LEU A 81 -8.76 -0.27 15.83
CA LEU A 81 -9.37 0.91 15.23
C LEU A 81 -10.60 1.33 16.03
N SER A 82 -10.84 2.64 16.11
CA SER A 82 -12.07 3.15 16.72
C SER A 82 -13.25 2.91 15.79
N VAL A 83 -14.27 2.23 16.30
CA VAL A 83 -15.54 2.02 15.58
C VAL A 83 -16.22 3.36 15.28
N GLY A 84 -16.84 3.46 14.11
CA GLY A 84 -17.52 4.65 13.61
C GLY A 84 -16.58 5.74 13.07
N LYS A 85 -15.27 5.54 13.11
CA LYS A 85 -14.28 6.48 12.59
C LYS A 85 -13.86 6.12 11.17
N SER A 86 -13.79 7.11 10.28
CA SER A 86 -13.27 6.93 8.93
C SER A 86 -11.75 6.87 8.92
N TYR A 87 -11.25 5.85 8.22
CA TYR A 87 -9.84 5.64 7.94
C TYR A 87 -9.62 5.57 6.44
N TRP A 88 -8.43 5.97 6.00
CA TRP A 88 -7.96 5.77 4.64
C TRP A 88 -6.88 4.69 4.60
N LEU A 89 -6.76 4.03 3.45
CA LEU A 89 -5.65 3.15 3.09
C LEU A 89 -4.92 3.73 1.88
N ASP A 90 -3.60 3.64 1.88
CA ASP A 90 -2.78 3.99 0.73
C ASP A 90 -1.52 3.13 0.71
N LEU A 91 -0.79 3.18 -0.41
CA LEU A 91 0.51 2.54 -0.54
C LEU A 91 1.64 3.57 -0.57
N GLY A 92 2.69 3.26 0.17
CA GLY A 92 4.01 3.83 -0.02
C GLY A 92 4.73 3.01 -1.09
N GLN A 93 5.32 3.68 -2.07
CA GLN A 93 6.21 3.05 -3.04
C GLN A 93 7.58 3.70 -2.95
N ARG A 94 8.63 2.88 -3.01
CA ARG A 94 10.02 3.35 -3.00
C ARG A 94 10.90 2.50 -3.90
N ALA A 95 11.89 3.12 -4.53
CA ALA A 95 12.98 2.36 -5.12
C ALA A 95 13.87 1.79 -4.01
N MET A 96 14.38 0.57 -4.17
CA MET A 96 15.31 -0.01 -3.18
C MET A 96 16.66 0.71 -3.15
N THR A 97 17.12 1.21 -4.29
CA THR A 97 18.40 1.95 -4.39
C THR A 97 18.26 3.11 -5.36
N ALA A 98 17.82 2.84 -6.60
CA ALA A 98 17.60 3.87 -7.61
C ALA A 98 16.46 3.51 -8.57
N GLY A 99 16.00 4.51 -9.32
CA GLY A 99 14.97 4.37 -10.34
C GLY A 99 13.61 4.93 -9.93
N LYS A 100 12.69 4.89 -10.88
CA LYS A 100 11.27 5.20 -10.70
C LYS A 100 10.50 3.91 -10.55
N ILE A 101 9.59 3.90 -9.59
CA ILE A 101 8.68 2.79 -9.34
C ILE A 101 7.29 3.18 -9.85
N ASN A 102 6.64 2.23 -10.49
CA ASN A 102 5.24 2.31 -10.85
C ASN A 102 4.54 1.05 -10.36
N LEU A 103 3.31 1.23 -9.85
CA LEU A 103 2.42 0.13 -9.49
C LEU A 103 1.25 0.09 -10.47
N TYR A 104 0.80 -1.11 -10.79
CA TYR A 104 -0.26 -1.39 -11.78
C TYR A 104 -1.25 -2.41 -11.22
N ASP A 105 -2.44 -2.43 -11.82
CA ASP A 105 -3.48 -3.46 -11.59
C ASP A 105 -3.75 -3.73 -10.11
N LEU A 106 -3.89 -2.64 -9.35
CA LEU A 106 -4.07 -2.69 -7.92
C LEU A 106 -5.49 -3.15 -7.56
N GLY A 107 -5.58 -4.19 -6.73
CA GLY A 107 -6.80 -4.68 -6.11
C GLY A 107 -6.71 -4.55 -4.59
N ILE A 108 -7.76 -4.04 -3.95
CA ILE A 108 -7.79 -3.83 -2.50
C ILE A 108 -9.08 -4.40 -1.94
N THR A 109 -8.94 -5.26 -0.94
CA THR A 109 -10.05 -5.85 -0.19
C THR A 109 -9.86 -5.52 1.29
N VAL A 110 -10.92 -5.00 1.91
CA VAL A 110 -10.97 -4.72 3.35
C VAL A 110 -12.19 -5.44 3.90
N ILE A 111 -11.97 -6.30 4.90
CA ILE A 111 -13.02 -7.06 5.56
C ILE A 111 -12.94 -6.78 7.06
N GLU A 112 -14.01 -6.24 7.63
CA GLU A 112 -14.16 -6.18 9.08
C GLU A 112 -14.52 -7.57 9.61
N MET A 113 -13.84 -8.00 10.67
CA MET A 113 -13.99 -9.33 11.28
C MET A 113 -14.42 -9.24 12.74
#